data_AF-A0A085ADM6-F1
#
_entry.id   AF-A0A085ADM6-F1
#
_cell.length_a   1.000
_cell.length_b   1.000
_cell.length_c   1.000
_cell.angle_alpha   90.00
_cell.angle_beta   90.00
_cell.angle_gamma   90.00
#
_symmetry.space_group_name_H-M   'P 1'
#
loop_
_entity.id
_entity.type
_entity.pdbx_description
1 polymer ?
#
loop_
_entity_poly.entity_id
_entity_poly.type
_entity_poly.pdbx_seq_one_letter_code
_entity_poly.pdbx_strand_id
1 'polypeptide(L)'
;VLAGVLADFGSVRAMLPAGGMENANLDALAPVLEKVLPRIAGELSALSEEDANAIIYPCLAVVARQNGKTWAPVFNSGALMFDDIDLFSMLQIVARVVADSLGNFLPALPTSETPDQTAP
;
A
#
# COMPACT_ATOMS: atom_id res chain seq x y z
N VAL A 1 -8.78 -10.76 15.64
CA VAL A 1 -8.89 -9.83 14.48
C VAL A 1 -7.84 -10.13 13.41
N LEU A 2 -6.54 -10.19 13.75
CA LEU A 2 -5.46 -10.53 12.80
C LEU A 2 -5.64 -11.87 12.04
N ALA A 3 -6.10 -12.94 12.71
CA ALA A 3 -6.28 -14.24 12.04
C ALA A 3 -7.37 -14.21 10.94
N GLY A 4 -8.41 -13.39 11.10
CA GLY A 4 -9.44 -13.21 10.08
C GLY A 4 -8.92 -12.43 8.86
N VAL A 5 -8.13 -11.38 9.12
CA VAL A 5 -7.45 -10.62 8.07
C VAL A 5 -6.49 -11.49 7.27
N LEU A 6 -5.76 -12.41 7.91
CA LEU A 6 -4.85 -13.34 7.22
C LEU A 6 -5.57 -14.35 6.33
N ALA A 7 -6.75 -14.83 6.74
CA ALA A 7 -7.58 -15.72 5.91
C ALA A 7 -8.17 -14.98 4.69
N ASP A 8 -8.58 -13.72 4.90
CA ASP A 8 -9.03 -12.84 3.82
C ASP A 8 -7.88 -12.55 2.84
N PHE A 9 -6.67 -12.27 3.34
CA PHE A 9 -5.47 -12.08 2.53
C PHE A 9 -5.07 -13.34 1.76
N GLY A 10 -5.21 -14.53 2.35
CA GLY A 10 -4.97 -15.81 1.65
C GLY A 10 -5.96 -16.03 0.51
N SER A 11 -7.22 -15.67 0.70
CA SER A 11 -8.27 -15.76 -0.32
C SER A 11 -8.05 -14.76 -1.46
N VAL A 12 -7.63 -13.54 -1.13
CA VAL A 12 -7.22 -12.50 -2.08
C VAL A 12 -5.97 -12.91 -2.85
N ARG A 13 -4.99 -13.51 -2.18
CA ARG A 13 -3.77 -14.03 -2.80
C ARG A 13 -4.03 -15.15 -3.80
N ALA A 14 -4.96 -16.05 -3.50
CA ALA A 14 -5.33 -17.13 -4.41
C ALA A 14 -5.98 -16.63 -5.72
N MET A 15 -6.48 -15.39 -5.72
CA MET A 15 -7.10 -14.75 -6.89
C MET A 15 -6.14 -13.81 -7.64
N LEU A 16 -4.94 -13.56 -7.10
CA LEU A 16 -3.91 -12.77 -7.78
C LEU A 16 -3.18 -13.63 -8.83
N PRO A 17 -2.87 -13.08 -10.02
CA PRO A 17 -2.07 -13.79 -11.02
C PRO A 17 -0.68 -14.14 -10.45
N ALA A 18 -0.12 -15.27 -10.89
CA ALA A 18 1.12 -15.86 -10.34
C ALA A 18 2.36 -14.93 -10.39
N GLY A 19 2.31 -13.83 -11.16
CA GLY A 19 3.36 -12.82 -11.27
C GLY A 19 3.26 -11.62 -10.32
N GLY A 20 2.34 -11.64 -9.33
CA GLY A 20 2.15 -10.54 -8.39
C GLY A 20 1.50 -9.29 -9.01
N MET A 21 1.46 -8.18 -8.26
CA MET A 21 0.87 -6.91 -8.73
C MET A 21 1.80 -6.11 -9.68
N GLU A 22 3.01 -6.60 -9.94
CA GLU A 22 4.05 -5.84 -10.64
C GLU A 22 3.78 -5.70 -12.15
N ASN A 23 2.95 -6.58 -12.73
CA ASN A 23 2.49 -6.54 -14.13
C ASN A 23 0.98 -6.84 -14.28
N ALA A 24 0.21 -6.74 -13.18
CA ALA A 24 -1.19 -7.11 -13.20
C ALA A 24 -2.01 -6.06 -13.97
N ASN A 25 -2.63 -6.47 -15.07
CA ASN A 25 -3.64 -5.66 -15.74
C ASN A 25 -4.84 -5.47 -14.80
N LEU A 26 -5.41 -4.27 -14.74
CA LEU A 26 -6.54 -3.94 -13.87
C LEU A 26 -7.71 -4.93 -14.04
N ASP A 27 -7.92 -5.43 -15.26
CA ASP A 27 -8.95 -6.45 -15.57
C ASP A 27 -8.69 -7.79 -14.87
N ALA A 28 -7.42 -8.19 -14.71
CA ALA A 28 -7.07 -9.43 -14.00
C ALA A 28 -7.26 -9.30 -12.49
N LEU A 29 -7.26 -8.07 -11.97
CA LEU A 29 -7.52 -7.77 -10.57
C LEU A 29 -9.00 -7.49 -10.29
N ALA A 30 -9.84 -7.34 -11.32
CA ALA A 30 -11.26 -7.04 -11.19
C ALA A 30 -12.02 -7.94 -10.19
N PRO A 31 -11.91 -9.29 -10.23
CA PRO A 31 -12.65 -10.14 -9.28
C PRO A 31 -12.15 -9.98 -7.83
N VAL A 32 -10.87 -9.63 -7.65
CA VAL A 32 -10.28 -9.33 -6.34
C VAL A 32 -10.81 -7.99 -5.84
N LEU A 33 -10.75 -6.97 -6.68
CA LEU A 33 -11.27 -5.65 -6.39
C LEU A 33 -12.76 -5.72 -6.04
N GLU A 34 -13.60 -6.39 -6.84
CA GLU A 34 -15.04 -6.52 -6.56
C GLU A 34 -15.34 -7.10 -5.17
N LYS A 35 -14.50 -8.03 -4.69
CA LYS A 35 -14.68 -8.66 -3.38
C LYS A 35 -14.15 -7.80 -2.23
N VAL A 36 -13.07 -7.06 -2.43
CA VAL A 36 -12.38 -6.30 -1.37
C VAL A 36 -12.84 -4.84 -1.33
N LEU A 37 -13.25 -4.27 -2.46
CA LEU A 37 -13.67 -2.89 -2.63
C LEU A 37 -14.83 -2.50 -1.71
N PRO A 38 -15.87 -3.33 -1.47
CA PRO A 38 -16.93 -2.96 -0.53
C PRO A 38 -16.41 -2.81 0.90
N ARG A 39 -15.43 -3.63 1.30
CA ARG A 39 -14.80 -3.54 2.61
C ARG A 39 -13.90 -2.30 2.70
N ILE A 40 -13.07 -2.06 1.68
CA ILE A 40 -12.25 -0.84 1.60
C ILE A 40 -13.15 0.40 1.65
N ALA A 41 -14.26 0.41 0.91
CA ALA A 41 -15.21 1.52 0.91
C ALA A 41 -15.85 1.72 2.29
N GLY A 42 -16.21 0.63 2.98
CA GLY A 42 -16.72 0.68 4.35
C GLY A 42 -15.71 1.28 5.33
N GLU A 43 -14.49 0.75 5.36
CA GLU A 43 -13.42 1.25 6.24
C GLU A 43 -13.03 2.70 5.88
N LEU A 44 -12.92 3.03 4.58
CA LEU A 44 -12.59 4.38 4.12
C LEU A 44 -13.68 5.39 4.48
N SER A 45 -14.95 4.99 4.43
CA SER A 45 -16.07 5.84 4.84
C SER A 45 -16.16 6.04 6.35
N ALA A 46 -15.64 5.07 7.12
CA ALA A 46 -15.58 5.12 8.57
C ALA A 46 -14.34 5.83 9.12
N LEU A 47 -13.35 6.09 8.27
CA LEU A 47 -12.10 6.73 8.65
C LEU A 47 -12.34 8.20 8.98
N SER A 48 -12.04 8.59 10.21
CA SER A 48 -12.06 10.00 10.58
C SER A 48 -10.92 10.75 9.90
N GLU A 49 -11.05 12.07 9.78
CA GLU A 49 -9.96 12.91 9.27
C GLU A 49 -8.71 12.81 10.17
N GLU A 50 -8.90 12.65 11.48
CA GLU A 50 -7.81 12.43 12.43
C GLU A 50 -7.08 11.11 12.14
N ASP A 51 -7.80 10.01 11.92
CA ASP A 51 -7.21 8.72 11.61
C ASP A 51 -6.48 8.72 10.26
N ALA A 52 -7.03 9.41 9.26
CA ALA A 52 -6.38 9.60 7.98
C ALA A 52 -5.07 10.39 8.13
N ASN A 53 -5.11 11.51 8.84
CA ASN A 53 -3.94 12.35 9.08
C ASN A 53 -2.90 11.66 9.97
N ALA A 54 -3.31 10.77 10.88
CA ALA A 54 -2.41 9.94 11.69
C ALA A 54 -1.55 8.99 10.84
N ILE A 55 -1.95 8.70 9.59
CA ILE A 55 -1.15 7.90 8.64
C ILE A 55 -0.43 8.83 7.66
N ILE A 56 -1.14 9.80 7.08
CA ILE A 56 -0.61 10.70 6.05
C ILE A 56 0.56 11.51 6.61
N TYR A 57 0.43 12.13 7.79
CA TYR A 57 1.45 13.03 8.32
C TYR A 57 2.76 12.32 8.66
N PRO A 58 2.77 11.15 9.34
CA PRO A 58 4.02 10.41 9.54
C PRO A 58 4.68 9.98 8.23
N CYS A 59 3.89 9.56 7.23
CA CYS A 59 4.43 9.17 5.93
C CYS A 59 5.08 10.37 5.21
N LEU A 60 4.47 11.56 5.27
CA LEU A 60 5.06 12.75 4.65
C LEU A 60 6.26 13.30 5.43
N ALA A 61 6.30 13.13 6.76
CA ALA A 61 7.37 13.65 7.61
C ALA A 61 8.73 12.98 7.34
N VAL A 62 8.75 11.75 6.82
CA VAL A 62 9.99 11.03 6.49
C VAL A 62 10.51 11.32 5.08
N VAL A 63 9.81 12.14 4.30
CA VAL A 63 10.15 12.41 2.91
C VAL A 63 10.81 13.78 2.76
N ALA A 64 11.96 13.78 2.07
CA ALA A 64 12.63 14.99 1.63
C ALA A 64 12.68 15.04 0.10
N ARG A 65 12.60 16.25 -0.44
CA ARG A 65 12.76 16.55 -1.87
C ARG A 65 14.05 17.33 -2.08
N GLN A 66 14.76 17.01 -3.15
CA GLN A 66 15.90 17.81 -3.57
C GLN A 66 15.41 19.16 -4.11
N ASN A 67 15.87 20.26 -3.51
CA ASN A 67 15.57 21.62 -3.90
C ASN A 67 16.88 22.39 -4.13
N GLY A 68 17.29 22.52 -5.39
CA GLY A 68 18.60 23.05 -5.75
C GLY A 68 19.75 22.17 -5.24
N LYS A 69 20.53 22.69 -4.28
CA LYS A 69 21.69 21.98 -3.69
C LYS A 69 21.40 21.35 -2.32
N THR A 70 20.19 21.49 -1.80
CA THR A 70 19.80 20.99 -0.48
C THR A 70 18.65 20.00 -0.59
N TRP A 71 18.50 19.15 0.43
CA TRP A 71 17.30 18.34 0.63
C TRP A 71 16.40 19.05 1.64
N ALA A 72 15.17 19.32 1.25
CA ALA A 72 14.19 19.99 2.08
C ALA A 72 13.03 19.04 2.39
N PRO A 73 12.51 19.04 3.63
CA PRO A 73 11.37 18.19 4.00
C PRO A 73 10.14 18.58 3.19
N VAL A 74 9.38 17.58 2.74
CA VAL A 74 8.14 17.79 1.99
C VAL A 74 7.01 18.29 2.89
N PHE A 75 7.04 17.89 4.16
CA PHE A 75 6.03 18.22 5.15
C PHE A 75 6.69 18.67 6.45
N ASN A 76 6.19 19.75 7.04
CA ASN A 76 6.69 20.29 8.29
C ASN A 76 5.56 21.01 9.05
N SER A 77 5.52 20.85 10.38
CA SER A 77 4.57 21.53 11.26
C SER A 77 3.10 21.47 10.80
N GLY A 78 2.66 20.35 10.23
CA GLY A 78 1.27 20.17 9.80
C GLY A 78 0.95 20.70 8.39
N ALA A 79 1.95 21.17 7.63
CA ALA A 79 1.73 21.73 6.30
C ALA A 79 2.72 21.18 5.26
N LEU A 80 2.27 21.11 4.00
CA LEU A 80 3.12 20.86 2.84
C LEU A 80 3.99 22.09 2.59
N MET A 81 5.27 21.86 2.29
CA MET A 81 6.25 22.93 2.06
C MET A 81 6.35 23.35 0.59
N PHE A 82 5.63 22.68 -0.30
CA PHE A 82 5.73 22.81 -1.74
C PHE A 82 4.33 22.93 -2.36
N ASP A 83 4.05 24.07 -3.00
CA ASP A 83 2.74 24.37 -3.60
C ASP A 83 2.42 23.51 -4.84
N ASP A 84 3.44 22.90 -5.46
CA ASP A 84 3.27 22.00 -6.60
C ASP A 84 2.83 20.58 -6.18
N ILE A 85 2.71 20.30 -4.88
CA ILE A 85 2.20 19.03 -4.37
C ILE A 85 0.70 19.14 -4.17
N ASP A 86 -0.04 18.67 -5.17
CA ASP A 86 -1.48 18.49 -5.09
C ASP A 86 -1.86 17.20 -4.35
N LEU A 87 -3.17 17.01 -4.12
CA LEU A 87 -3.69 15.86 -3.38
C LEU A 87 -3.25 14.52 -3.98
N PHE A 88 -3.25 14.39 -5.30
CA PHE A 88 -2.88 13.13 -5.95
C PHE A 88 -1.37 12.86 -5.81
N SER A 89 -0.54 13.87 -6.00
CA SER A 89 0.92 13.76 -5.78
C SER A 89 1.23 13.43 -4.33
N MET A 90 0.52 14.04 -3.37
CA MET A 90 0.64 13.74 -1.95
C MET A 90 0.31 12.26 -1.67
N LEU A 91 -0.81 11.76 -2.19
CA LEU A 91 -1.23 10.36 -1.99
C LEU A 91 -0.25 9.37 -2.63
N GLN A 92 0.36 9.71 -3.77
CA GLN A 92 1.41 8.88 -4.38
C GLN A 92 2.65 8.79 -3.51
N ILE A 93 3.07 9.91 -2.90
CA ILE A 93 4.21 9.93 -1.96
C ILE A 93 3.90 9.02 -0.76
N VAL A 94 2.71 9.17 -0.15
CA VAL A 94 2.28 8.34 0.98
C VAL A 94 2.26 6.86 0.58
N ALA A 95 1.69 6.52 -0.58
CA ALA A 95 1.62 5.13 -1.05
C ALA A 95 3.02 4.51 -1.21
N ARG A 96 4.01 5.25 -1.71
CA ARG A 96 5.40 4.78 -1.79
C ARG A 96 6.03 4.59 -0.42
N VAL A 97 5.82 5.52 0.51
CA VAL A 97 6.36 5.39 1.88
C VAL A 97 5.75 4.18 2.59
N VAL A 98 4.46 3.93 2.42
CA VAL A 98 3.80 2.73 2.96
C VAL A 98 4.36 1.47 2.29
N ALA A 99 4.55 1.47 0.97
CA ALA A 99 5.15 0.34 0.25
C ALA A 99 6.59 0.06 0.71
N ASP A 100 7.42 1.08 0.91
CA ASP A 100 8.78 0.93 1.42
C ASP A 100 8.78 0.44 2.88
N SER A 101 7.89 0.98 3.71
CA SER A 101 7.76 0.59 5.13
C SER A 101 7.27 -0.84 5.30
N LEU A 102 6.35 -1.31 4.45
CA LEU A 102 5.80 -2.66 4.49
C LEU A 102 6.61 -3.66 3.66
N GLY A 103 7.35 -3.20 2.64
CA GLY A 103 8.12 -4.05 1.73
C GLY A 103 9.21 -4.85 2.45
N ASN A 104 9.77 -4.30 3.53
CA ASN A 104 10.75 -5.01 4.35
C ASN A 104 10.11 -5.96 5.39
N PHE A 105 8.81 -5.84 5.63
CA PHE A 105 8.04 -6.67 6.57
C PHE A 105 7.29 -7.81 5.89
N LEU A 106 6.85 -7.60 4.64
CA LEU A 106 6.19 -8.61 3.85
C LEU A 106 7.28 -9.55 3.29
N PRO A 107 7.23 -10.87 3.58
CA PRO A 107 8.18 -11.80 2.98
C PRO A 107 8.09 -11.69 1.46
N ALA A 108 9.23 -11.68 0.78
CA ALA A 108 9.28 -11.79 -0.67
C ALA A 108 8.35 -12.93 -1.10
N LEU A 109 7.53 -12.69 -2.13
CA LEU A 109 6.65 -13.72 -2.65
C LEU A 109 7.49 -15.00 -2.85
N PRO A 110 7.13 -16.14 -2.22
CA PRO A 110 7.92 -17.35 -2.39
C PRO A 110 7.96 -17.69 -3.87
N THR A 111 9.13 -17.52 -4.48
CA THR A 111 9.42 -17.81 -5.89
C THR A 111 9.65 -19.30 -6.14
N SER A 112 9.33 -20.14 -5.17
CA SER A 112 9.48 -21.59 -5.26
C SER A 112 8.13 -22.24 -5.01
N GLU A 113 7.56 -22.73 -6.10
CA GLU A 113 6.61 -23.83 -6.10
C GLU A 113 7.14 -24.94 -5.19
N THR A 114 6.40 -25.24 -4.12
CA THR A 114 6.64 -26.41 -3.27
C THR A 114 6.63 -27.64 -4.19
N PRO A 115 7.73 -28.39 -4.31
CA PRO A 115 7.74 -29.59 -5.14
C PRO A 115 6.62 -30.52 -4.67
N ASP A 116 5.76 -30.95 -5.60
CA ASP A 116 4.71 -31.93 -5.33
C ASP A 116 5.35 -33.16 -4.69
N GLN A 117 5.10 -33.34 -3.39
CA GLN A 117 5.50 -34.54 -2.69
C GLN A 117 4.57 -35.67 -3.14
N THR A 118 4.99 -36.37 -4.19
CA THR A 118 4.39 -37.64 -4.60
C THR A 118 4.57 -38.62 -3.44
N ALA A 119 3.48 -38.90 -2.72
CA ALA A 119 3.47 -39.87 -1.64
C ALA A 119 3.58 -41.31 -2.21
N PRO A 120 4.29 -42.22 -1.53
CA PRO A 120 4.44 -43.62 -1.95
C PRO A 120 3.18 -44.47 -1.73
#